data_AF-A0A1Q5XDW8-F1
#
_entry.id   AF-A0A1Q5XDW8-F1
#
_cell.length_a   1.000
_cell.length_b   1.000
_cell.length_c   1.000
_cell.angle_alpha   90.00
_cell.angle_beta   90.00
_cell.angle_gamma   90.00
#
_symmetry.space_group_name_H-M   'P 1'
#
loop_
_entity.id
_entity.type
_entity.pdbx_description
1 polymer ?
#
loop_
_entity_poly.entity_id
_entity_poly.type
_entity_poly.pdbx_seq_one_letter_code
_entity_poly.pdbx_strand_id
1 'polypeptide(L)'
;MSFLPTAKSNRWYIWFPVYALLLWLLLILHRFILLDKEFSALLLGRYAVLALGVSIMVNGSGWLGARLVWLITTAGILIGLGLMIVYTYREMSGWEDLAGFLTFAMFTLGGFAAGLLTEGIYWLARRRNGA
;
A
#
# COMPACT_ATOMS: atom_id res chain seq x y z
N MET A 1 11.19 3.99 -17.24
CA MET A 1 10.52 4.44 -16.00
C MET A 1 11.17 5.74 -15.52
N SER A 2 10.72 6.89 -15.99
CA SER A 2 11.24 8.22 -15.61
C SER A 2 10.51 8.86 -14.41
N PHE A 3 9.36 8.29 -14.01
CA PHE A 3 8.51 8.82 -12.94
C PHE A 3 9.08 8.60 -11.52
N LEU A 4 9.68 7.43 -11.27
CA LEU A 4 10.24 7.11 -9.96
C LEU A 4 11.63 7.72 -9.78
N PRO A 5 11.97 8.25 -8.58
CA PRO A 5 13.31 8.72 -8.31
C PRO A 5 14.37 7.63 -8.54
N THR A 6 15.61 8.05 -8.71
CA THR A 6 16.75 7.11 -8.76
C THR A 6 16.92 6.42 -7.40
N ALA A 7 17.46 5.20 -7.42
CA ALA A 7 17.75 4.46 -6.20
C ALA A 7 18.67 5.29 -5.29
N LYS A 8 18.43 5.24 -3.98
CA LYS A 8 19.13 6.00 -2.94
C LYS A 8 19.09 7.54 -3.10
N SER A 9 18.20 8.08 -3.93
CA SER A 9 18.03 9.53 -4.06
C SER A 9 17.35 10.14 -2.83
N ASN A 10 17.80 11.33 -2.42
CA ASN A 10 17.15 12.10 -1.36
C ASN A 10 15.70 12.48 -1.68
N ARG A 11 15.29 12.44 -2.96
CA ARG A 11 13.89 12.70 -3.34
C ARG A 11 12.92 11.70 -2.70
N TRP A 12 13.35 10.49 -2.38
CA TRP A 12 12.53 9.50 -1.68
C TRP A 12 12.07 9.97 -0.30
N TYR A 13 12.84 10.81 0.40
CA TYR A 13 12.45 11.35 1.70
C TYR A 13 11.15 12.16 1.67
N ILE A 14 10.78 12.73 0.52
CA ILE A 14 9.49 13.40 0.33
C ILE A 14 8.37 12.37 0.10
N TRP A 15 8.68 11.26 -0.58
CA TRP A 15 7.71 10.21 -0.88
C TRP A 15 7.23 9.47 0.38
N PHE A 16 8.10 9.22 1.36
CA PHE A 16 7.70 8.56 2.62
C PHE A 16 6.52 9.27 3.34
N PRO A 17 6.63 10.57 3.70
CA PRO A 17 5.55 11.27 4.40
C PRO A 17 4.35 11.51 3.48
N VAL A 18 4.54 11.83 2.20
CA VAL A 18 3.43 12.06 1.27
C VAL A 18 2.60 10.79 1.08
N TYR A 19 3.26 9.64 0.88
CA TYR A 19 2.57 8.36 0.70
C TYR A 19 1.86 7.92 1.99
N ALA A 20 2.51 8.08 3.14
CA ALA A 20 1.90 7.76 4.43
C ALA A 20 0.68 8.65 4.70
N LEU A 21 0.79 9.95 4.44
CA LEU A 21 -0.30 10.90 4.62
C LEU A 21 -1.50 10.56 3.72
N LEU A 22 -1.26 10.30 2.43
CA LEU A 22 -2.31 9.93 1.48
C LEU A 22 -3.01 8.63 1.90
N LEU A 23 -2.25 7.58 2.23
CA LEU A 23 -2.83 6.31 2.66
C LEU A 23 -3.61 6.46 3.96
N TRP A 24 -3.09 7.22 4.92
CA TRP A 24 -3.77 7.52 6.18
C TRP A 24 -5.09 8.25 5.96
N LEU A 25 -5.09 9.31 5.14
CA LEU A 25 -6.28 10.08 4.79
C LEU A 25 -7.36 9.20 4.15
N LEU A 26 -6.97 8.26 3.27
CA LEU A 26 -7.89 7.32 2.64
C LEU A 26 -8.51 6.34 3.65
N LEU A 27 -7.71 5.82 4.59
CA LEU A 27 -8.20 4.90 5.63
C LEU A 27 -9.18 5.59 6.59
N ILE A 28 -8.89 6.82 7.02
CA ILE A 28 -9.80 7.55 7.91
C ILE A 28 -11.07 8.01 7.17
N LEU A 29 -10.97 8.38 5.89
CA LEU A 29 -12.12 8.73 5.07
C LEU A 29 -13.05 7.53 4.91
N HIS A 30 -12.50 6.36 4.61
CA HIS A 30 -13.29 5.14 4.55
C HIS A 30 -14.00 4.84 5.87
N ARG A 31 -13.28 4.90 6.99
CA ARG A 31 -13.83 4.52 8.31
C ARG A 31 -14.86 5.50 8.87
N PHE A 32 -14.55 6.79 8.88
CA PHE A 32 -15.36 7.79 9.60
C PHE A 32 -16.36 8.50 8.70
N ILE A 33 -16.10 8.56 7.39
CA ILE A 33 -17.00 9.25 6.45
C ILE A 33 -17.87 8.23 5.71
N LEU A 34 -17.29 7.19 5.09
CA LEU A 34 -18.07 6.24 4.27
C LEU A 34 -18.87 5.25 5.11
N LEU A 35 -18.31 4.77 6.22
CA LEU A 35 -18.98 3.82 7.13
C LEU A 35 -19.75 4.48 8.27
N ASP A 36 -19.75 5.83 8.33
CA ASP A 36 -20.42 6.65 9.35
C ASP A 36 -20.19 6.17 10.78
N LYS A 37 -18.96 5.70 11.08
CA LYS A 37 -18.58 5.24 12.42
C LYS A 37 -18.17 6.41 13.29
N GLU A 38 -18.44 6.28 14.59
CA GLU A 38 -18.03 7.28 15.59
C GLU A 38 -16.54 7.59 15.53
N PHE A 39 -16.24 8.87 15.62
CA PHE A 39 -14.87 9.36 15.63
C PHE A 39 -14.11 8.83 16.85
N SER A 40 -12.91 8.29 16.61
CA SER A 40 -12.03 7.81 17.67
C SER A 40 -10.58 8.21 17.40
N ALA A 41 -10.03 9.06 18.28
CA ALA A 41 -8.64 9.49 18.21
C ALA A 41 -7.64 8.32 18.30
N LEU A 42 -7.99 7.27 19.06
CA LEU A 42 -7.16 6.07 19.16
C LEU A 42 -7.09 5.31 17.82
N LEU A 43 -8.21 5.15 17.12
CA LEU A 43 -8.23 4.51 15.79
C LEU A 43 -7.50 5.37 14.75
N LEU A 44 -7.65 6.69 14.83
CA LEU A 44 -6.93 7.64 13.97
C LEU A 44 -5.41 7.47 14.08
N GLY A 45 -4.89 7.34 15.30
CA GLY A 45 -3.48 7.05 15.56
C GLY A 45 -3.03 5.66 15.06
N ARG A 46 -3.87 4.62 15.24
CA ARG A 46 -3.55 3.27 14.73
C ARG A 46 -3.44 3.24 13.21
N TYR A 47 -4.35 3.92 12.50
CA TYR A 47 -4.25 4.03 11.04
C TYR A 47 -3.03 4.85 10.61
N ALA A 48 -2.61 5.86 11.37
CA ALA A 48 -1.40 6.61 11.06
C ALA A 48 -0.16 5.71 11.15
N VAL A 49 -0.06 4.89 12.21
CA VAL A 49 1.03 3.93 12.38
C VAL A 49 1.01 2.88 11.26
N LEU A 50 -0.16 2.35 10.90
CA LEU A 50 -0.29 1.40 9.78
C LEU A 50 0.17 2.03 8.46
N ALA A 51 -0.31 3.23 8.14
CA ALA A 51 0.04 3.93 6.90
C ALA A 51 1.53 4.28 6.84
N LEU A 52 2.13 4.68 7.96
CA LEU A 52 3.57 4.89 8.08
C LEU A 52 4.34 3.59 7.85
N GLY A 53 3.93 2.48 8.48
CA GLY A 53 4.57 1.18 8.30
C GLY A 53 4.54 0.73 6.84
N VAL A 54 3.37 0.78 6.19
CA VAL A 54 3.21 0.45 4.77
C VAL A 54 4.05 1.37 3.90
N SER A 55 4.04 2.68 4.16
CA SER A 55 4.85 3.65 3.41
C SER A 55 6.35 3.35 3.53
N ILE A 56 6.84 3.03 4.73
CA ILE A 56 8.24 2.68 4.96
C ILE A 56 8.61 1.42 4.18
N MET A 57 7.77 0.39 4.20
CA MET A 57 8.02 -0.85 3.46
C MET A 57 8.05 -0.61 1.95
N VAL A 58 7.06 0.09 1.40
CA VAL A 58 6.92 0.30 -0.04
C VAL A 58 7.99 1.27 -0.56
N ASN A 59 8.08 2.46 0.02
CA ASN A 59 9.05 3.48 -0.41
C ASN A 59 10.48 3.12 -0.01
N GLY A 60 10.69 2.36 1.07
CA GLY A 60 11.99 1.76 1.40
C GLY A 60 12.47 0.79 0.33
N SER A 61 11.57 -0.08 -0.14
CA SER A 61 11.86 -0.99 -1.28
C SER A 61 12.20 -0.20 -2.55
N GLY A 62 11.43 0.85 -2.85
CA GLY A 62 11.71 1.76 -3.97
C GLY A 62 13.06 2.49 -3.83
N TRP A 63 13.40 2.94 -2.62
CA TRP A 63 14.66 3.58 -2.29
C TRP A 63 15.86 2.64 -2.49
N LEU A 64 15.72 1.36 -2.15
CA LEU A 64 16.70 0.31 -2.44
C LEU A 64 16.84 -0.03 -3.93
N GLY A 65 15.94 0.49 -4.78
CA GLY A 65 15.96 0.30 -6.23
C GLY A 65 15.01 -0.79 -6.73
N ALA A 66 14.22 -1.42 -5.86
CA ALA A 66 13.23 -2.44 -6.22
C ALA A 66 11.95 -1.77 -6.77
N ARG A 67 12.03 -1.31 -8.03
CA ARG A 67 10.97 -0.51 -8.67
C ARG A 67 9.73 -1.33 -8.99
N LEU A 68 9.87 -2.61 -9.33
CA LEU A 68 8.75 -3.49 -9.61
C LEU A 68 8.00 -3.83 -8.32
N VAL A 69 8.71 -4.02 -7.21
CA VAL A 69 8.09 -4.16 -5.88
C VAL A 69 7.23 -2.94 -5.58
N TRP A 70 7.78 -1.73 -5.74
CA TRP A 70 7.05 -0.49 -5.48
C TRP A 70 5.78 -0.39 -6.33
N LEU A 71 5.88 -0.65 -7.64
CA LEU A 71 4.75 -0.56 -8.57
C LEU A 71 3.66 -1.58 -8.28
N ILE A 72 4.03 -2.85 -8.14
CA ILE A 72 3.07 -3.95 -7.93
C ILE A 72 2.41 -3.82 -6.55
N THR A 73 3.16 -3.43 -5.52
CA THR A 73 2.58 -3.21 -4.19
C THR A 73 1.63 -2.01 -4.19
N THR A 74 2.00 -0.90 -4.84
CA THR A 74 1.12 0.27 -4.94
C THR A 74 -0.14 -0.06 -5.72
N ALA A 75 -0.06 -0.84 -6.80
CA ALA A 75 -1.23 -1.33 -7.52
C ALA A 75 -2.11 -2.22 -6.63
N GLY A 76 -1.50 -3.14 -5.86
CA GLY A 76 -2.22 -3.96 -4.88
C GLY A 76 -2.94 -3.12 -3.82
N ILE A 77 -2.28 -2.11 -3.25
CA ILE A 77 -2.87 -1.16 -2.30
C ILE A 77 -4.08 -0.45 -2.91
N LEU A 78 -3.97 0.07 -4.15
CA LEU A 78 -5.06 0.77 -4.83
C LEU A 78 -6.25 -0.16 -5.10
N ILE A 79 -5.99 -1.38 -5.56
CA ILE A 79 -7.04 -2.40 -5.79
C ILE A 79 -7.69 -2.78 -4.45
N GLY A 80 -6.89 -3.01 -3.41
CA GLY A 80 -7.36 -3.35 -2.07
C GLY A 80 -8.23 -2.25 -1.46
N LEU A 81 -7.84 -0.98 -1.61
CA LEU A 81 -8.64 0.17 -1.18
C LEU A 81 -9.95 0.27 -1.97
N GLY A 82 -9.89 0.11 -3.29
CA GLY A 82 -11.08 0.13 -4.14
C GLY A 82 -12.08 -0.97 -3.74
N LEU A 83 -11.60 -2.19 -3.53
CA LEU A 83 -12.44 -3.31 -3.08
C LEU A 83 -12.97 -3.09 -1.66
N MET A 84 -12.15 -2.54 -0.76
CA MET A 84 -12.59 -2.20 0.59
C MET A 84 -13.77 -1.21 0.58
N ILE A 85 -13.75 -0.22 -0.33
CA ILE A 85 -14.88 0.69 -0.53
C ILE A 85 -16.09 -0.05 -1.12
N VAL A 86 -15.90 -0.94 -2.09
CA VAL A 86 -17.00 -1.74 -2.67
C VAL A 86 -17.68 -2.61 -1.62
N TYR A 87 -16.92 -3.20 -0.69
CA TYR A 87 -17.47 -4.01 0.40
C TYR A 87 -18.31 -3.20 1.39
N THR A 88 -18.05 -1.91 1.56
CA THR A 88 -18.90 -1.01 2.37
C THR A 88 -20.33 -0.89 1.85
N TYR A 89 -20.53 -1.04 0.53
CA TYR A 89 -21.87 -0.96 -0.07
C TYR A 89 -22.54 -2.32 -0.23
N ARG A 90 -21.87 -3.41 0.14
CA ARG A 90 -22.49 -4.73 0.17
C ARG A 90 -23.08 -4.92 1.56
N GLU A 91 -24.39 -5.12 1.63
CA GLU A 91 -25.10 -5.43 2.88
C GLU A 91 -24.61 -6.78 3.44
N MET A 92 -23.50 -6.74 4.18
CA MET A 92 -22.87 -7.91 4.77
C MET A 92 -23.06 -7.86 6.27
N SER A 93 -24.30 -7.75 6.75
CA SER A 93 -24.74 -8.00 8.14
C SER A 93 -23.67 -7.75 9.24
N GLY A 94 -23.05 -6.55 9.25
CA GLY A 94 -22.04 -6.14 10.23
C GLY A 94 -20.57 -6.59 10.01
N TRP A 95 -20.29 -7.41 9.00
CA TRP A 95 -18.95 -7.92 8.65
C TRP A 95 -18.20 -7.05 7.62
N GLU A 96 -18.85 -6.02 7.09
CA GLU A 96 -18.33 -5.13 6.04
C GLU A 96 -16.95 -4.55 6.40
N ASP A 97 -16.81 -4.11 7.65
CA ASP A 97 -15.56 -3.57 8.18
C ASP A 97 -14.41 -4.60 8.13
N LEU A 98 -14.68 -5.83 8.58
CA LEU A 98 -13.69 -6.87 8.63
C LEU A 98 -13.34 -7.36 7.23
N ALA A 99 -14.35 -7.63 6.39
CA ALA A 99 -14.16 -8.10 5.03
C ALA A 99 -13.42 -7.07 4.18
N GLY A 100 -13.78 -5.79 4.31
CA GLY A 100 -13.10 -4.69 3.64
C GLY A 100 -11.63 -4.57 4.07
N PHE A 101 -11.37 -4.53 5.38
CA PHE A 101 -10.01 -4.42 5.90
C PHE A 101 -9.14 -5.65 5.56
N LEU A 102 -9.70 -6.85 5.65
CA LEU A 102 -8.98 -8.08 5.30
C LEU A 102 -8.66 -8.12 3.80
N THR A 103 -9.58 -7.68 2.94
CA THR A 103 -9.33 -7.55 1.51
C THR A 103 -8.20 -6.57 1.25
N PHE A 104 -8.23 -5.38 1.87
CA PHE A 104 -7.15 -4.41 1.76
C PHE A 104 -5.80 -5.01 2.18
N ALA A 105 -5.75 -5.70 3.32
CA ALA A 105 -4.53 -6.34 3.81
C ALA A 105 -4.04 -7.43 2.85
N MET A 106 -4.93 -8.28 2.33
CA MET A 106 -4.60 -9.35 1.39
C MET A 106 -4.02 -8.83 0.09
N PHE A 107 -4.62 -7.79 -0.50
CA PHE A 107 -4.09 -7.18 -1.72
C PHE A 107 -2.80 -6.40 -1.50
N THR A 108 -2.63 -5.78 -0.33
CA THR A 108 -1.38 -5.10 0.03
C THR A 108 -0.24 -6.11 0.20
N LEU A 109 -0.45 -7.16 1.02
CA LEU A 109 0.56 -8.20 1.27
C LEU A 109 0.80 -9.06 0.03
N GLY A 110 -0.24 -9.44 -0.69
CA GLY A 110 -0.16 -10.19 -1.93
C GLY A 110 0.55 -9.40 -3.03
N GLY A 111 0.24 -8.11 -3.17
CA GLY A 111 0.95 -7.20 -4.08
C GLY A 111 2.42 -7.05 -3.71
N PHE A 112 2.74 -6.95 -2.42
CA PHE A 112 4.13 -6.90 -1.96
C PHE A 112 4.88 -8.20 -2.27
N ALA A 113 4.30 -9.36 -1.95
CA ALA A 113 4.90 -10.66 -2.24
C ALA A 113 5.08 -10.89 -3.76
N ALA A 114 4.07 -10.58 -4.56
CA ALA A 114 4.16 -10.64 -6.02
C ALA A 114 5.21 -9.68 -6.57
N GLY A 115 5.32 -8.49 -5.97
CA GLY A 115 6.35 -7.51 -6.26
C GLY A 115 7.76 -8.07 -6.03
N LEU A 116 7.99 -8.66 -4.86
CA LEU A 116 9.28 -9.29 -4.51
C LEU A 116 9.64 -10.43 -5.45
N LEU A 117 8.68 -11.31 -5.77
CA LEU A 117 8.88 -12.40 -6.72
C LEU A 117 9.24 -11.86 -8.11
N THR A 118 8.50 -10.86 -8.59
CA THR A 118 8.73 -10.28 -9.92
C THR A 118 10.09 -9.59 -10.01
N GLU A 119 10.47 -8.81 -8.99
CA GLU A 119 11.79 -8.18 -8.94
C GLU A 119 12.91 -9.23 -8.87
N GLY A 120 12.73 -10.29 -8.07
CA GLY A 120 13.68 -11.40 -7.96
C GLY A 120 13.89 -12.15 -9.29
N ILE A 121 12.80 -12.47 -9.99
CA ILE A 121 12.85 -13.11 -11.32
C ILE A 121 13.54 -12.19 -12.32
N TYR A 122 13.20 -10.89 -12.32
CA TYR A 122 13.82 -9.90 -13.20
C TYR A 122 15.33 -9.81 -12.98
N TRP A 123 15.78 -9.77 -11.72
CA TRP A 123 17.20 -9.75 -11.37
C TRP A 123 17.93 -11.02 -11.83
N LEU A 124 17.32 -12.19 -11.62
CA LEU A 124 17.89 -13.47 -12.03
C LEU A 124 18.01 -13.57 -13.56
N ALA A 125 16.96 -13.19 -14.29
CA ALA A 125 16.94 -13.19 -15.75
C ALA A 125 17.98 -12.22 -16.34
N ARG A 126 18.09 -11.01 -15.76
CA ARG A 126 19.08 -10.02 -16.19
C ARG A 126 20.51 -10.50 -15.96
N ARG A 127 20.78 -11.18 -14.84
CA ARG A 127 22.10 -11.76 -14.55
C ARG A 127 22.47 -12.87 -15.53
N ARG A 128 21.48 -13.66 -15.97
CA ARG A 128 21.68 -14.76 -16.93
C ARG A 128 21.90 -14.28 -18.37
N ASN A 129 21.29 -13.17 -18.77
CA ASN A 129 21.44 -12.58 -20.11
C ASN A 129 22.64 -11.61 -20.23
N GLY A 130 23.35 -11.35 -19.13
CA GLY A 130 24.53 -10.49 -19.07
C GLY A 130 25.84 -11.25 -18.80
N ALA A 131 25.82 -12.58 -18.91
CA ALA A 131 26.98 -13.45 -19.04
C ALA A 131 27.05 -13.96 -20.48
#